data_AF-A0A816DUT1-F1
#
_entry.id   AF-A0A816DUT1-F1
#
_cell.length_a   1.000
_cell.length_b   1.000
_cell.length_c   1.000
_cell.angle_alpha   90.00
_cell.angle_beta   90.00
_cell.angle_gamma   90.00
#
_symmetry.space_group_name_H-M   'P 1'
#
loop_
_entity.id
_entity.type
_entity.pdbx_description
1 polymer ?
#
loop_
_entity_poly.entity_id
_entity_poly.type
_entity_poly.pdbx_seq_one_letter_code
_entity_poly.pdbx_strand_id
1 'polypeptide(L)' 'MLVIDSEKRMSVDEALNHPYINAWYEDSEVNANASGQYNHLVDEREYTVEQWKEFIFNEVIQYELDQINKYSNGDK' A
#
# COMPACT_ATOMS: atom_id res chain seq x y z
N MET A 1 18.07 -12.36 5.61
CA MET A 1 17.17 -12.56 4.45
C MET A 1 16.98 -14.04 4.11
N LEU A 2 18.02 -14.84 3.84
CA LEU A 2 17.90 -16.30 3.62
C LEU A 2 18.03 -17.09 4.93
N VAL A 3 17.00 -16.98 5.77
CA VAL A 3 16.88 -17.74 7.03
C VAL A 3 15.56 -18.51 6.99
N ILE A 4 15.63 -19.82 7.22
CA ILE A 4 14.46 -20.73 7.18
C ILE A 4 13.46 -20.34 8.27
N ASP A 5 13.99 -20.12 9.48
CA ASP A 5 13.22 -19.64 10.63
C ASP A 5 12.81 -18.18 10.44
N SER A 6 11.50 -17.92 10.43
CA SER A 6 10.94 -16.58 10.22
C SER A 6 11.23 -15.63 11.38
N GLU A 7 11.31 -16.14 12.61
CA GLU A 7 11.57 -15.30 13.80
C GLU A 7 13.03 -14.84 13.86
N LYS A 8 13.94 -15.61 13.27
CA LYS A 8 15.36 -15.26 13.15
C LYS A 8 15.68 -14.50 11.87
N ARG A 9 14.68 -14.21 11.03
CA ARG A 9 14.87 -13.48 9.78
C ARG A 9 14.95 -11.99 10.09
N MET A 10 16.05 -11.38 9.66
CA MET A 10 16.27 -9.93 9.71
C MET A 10 15.02 -9.14 9.28
N SER A 11 14.66 -8.14 10.08
CA SER A 11 13.50 -7.27 9.83
C SER A 11 13.76 -6.31 8.67
N VAL A 12 12.70 -5.63 8.20
CA VAL A 12 12.83 -4.59 7.16
C VAL A 12 13.71 -3.45 7.67
N ASP A 13 13.51 -2.99 8.90
CA ASP A 13 14.28 -1.90 9.51
C ASP A 13 15.76 -2.25 9.65
N GLU A 14 16.07 -3.49 10.04
CA GLU A 14 17.45 -3.97 10.12
C GLU A 14 18.10 -4.08 8.74
N ALA A 15 17.33 -4.45 7.71
CA ALA A 15 17.82 -4.53 6.34
C ALA A 15 18.12 -3.14 5.74
N LEU A 16 17.31 -2.13 6.06
CA LEU A 16 17.54 -0.74 5.64
C LEU A 16 18.86 -0.18 6.20
N ASN A 17 19.24 -0.59 7.40
CA ASN A 17 20.52 -0.22 8.04
C ASN A 17 21.73 -1.02 7.52
N HIS A 18 21.51 -2.04 6.68
CA HIS A 18 22.61 -2.88 6.18
C HIS A 18 23.53 -2.04 5.25
N PRO A 19 24.87 -2.12 5.38
CA PRO A 19 25.81 -1.26 4.63
C PRO A 19 25.62 -1.27 3.11
N TYR A 20 25.10 -2.36 2.56
CA TYR A 20 24.79 -2.50 1.14
C TYR A 20 23.52 -1.76 0.69
N ILE A 21 22.48 -1.74 1.53
CA ILE A 21 21.18 -1.12 1.22
C ILE A 21 21.19 0.36 1.58
N ASN A 22 21.86 0.71 2.68
CA ASN A 22 21.95 2.07 3.21
C ASN A 22 22.58 3.07 2.22
N ALA A 23 23.33 2.60 1.22
CA ALA A 23 23.82 3.45 0.13
C ALA A 23 22.71 4.21 -0.63
N TRP A 24 21.46 3.72 -0.55
CA TRP A 24 20.27 4.29 -1.16
C TRP A 24 19.22 4.74 -0.14
N TYR A 25 19.59 4.85 1.15
CA TYR A 25 18.63 5.24 2.19
C TYR A 25 18.28 6.72 2.04
N GLU A 26 16.99 7.00 1.84
CA GLU A 26 16.42 8.34 1.94
C GLU A 26 15.27 8.34 2.95
N ASP A 27 15.38 9.19 3.97
CA ASP A 27 14.42 9.23 5.07
C ASP A 27 13.00 9.60 4.60
N SER A 28 12.91 10.46 3.58
CA SER A 28 11.66 10.91 2.95
C SER A 28 10.91 9.76 2.25
N GLU A 29 11.63 8.78 1.70
CA GLU A 29 11.05 7.63 1.02
C GLU A 29 10.71 6.51 2.01
N VAL A 30 11.59 6.27 2.98
CA VAL A 30 11.42 5.19 3.97
C VAL A 30 10.32 5.51 4.97
N ASN A 31 10.26 6.75 5.47
CA ASN A 31 9.29 7.20 6.47
C ASN A 31 8.12 7.96 5.84
N ALA A 32 7.88 7.79 4.54
CA ALA A 32 6.69 8.31 3.88
C ALA A 32 5.44 7.80 4.62
N ASN A 33 4.41 8.66 4.70
CA ASN A 33 3.16 8.25 5.29
C ASN A 33 2.59 7.06 4.52
N ALA A 34 2.34 5.96 5.22
CA ALA A 34 1.69 4.82 4.61
C ALA A 34 0.38 5.28 3.96
N SER A 35 0.14 4.86 2.72
CA SER A 35 -1.19 4.92 2.14
C SER A 35 -2.15 4.22 3.11
N GLY A 36 -3.36 4.78 3.29
CA GLY A 36 -4.28 4.40 4.35
C GLY A 36 -4.35 2.88 4.59
N GLN A 37 -4.43 2.48 5.87
CA GLN A 37 -4.36 1.08 6.26
C GLN A 37 -5.36 0.24 5.45
N TYR A 38 -4.88 -0.86 4.87
CA TYR A 38 -5.72 -1.78 4.13
C TYR A 38 -6.83 -2.34 5.05
N ASN A 39 -8.06 -2.30 4.56
CA ASN A 39 -9.20 -2.80 5.32
C ASN A 39 -9.34 -4.32 5.18
N HIS A 40 -8.77 -5.07 6.14
CA HIS A 40 -8.84 -6.54 6.17
C HIS A 40 -10.26 -7.12 6.23
N LEU A 41 -11.29 -6.32 6.55
CA LEU A 41 -12.68 -6.77 6.53
C LEU A 41 -13.17 -7.16 5.12
N VAL A 42 -12.45 -6.75 4.08
CA VAL A 42 -12.72 -7.15 2.69
C VAL A 42 -12.45 -8.64 2.49
N ASP A 43 -11.41 -9.19 3.11
CA ASP A 43 -11.02 -10.60 2.99
C ASP A 43 -11.77 -11.51 3.99
N GLU A 44 -12.14 -10.96 5.15
CA GLU A 44 -12.82 -11.72 6.21
C GLU A 44 -14.31 -11.97 5.94
N ARG A 45 -14.93 -11.20 5.02
CA ARG A 45 -16.36 -11.29 4.72
C ARG A 45 -16.61 -11.99 3.39
N GLU A 46 -17.50 -12.98 3.41
CA GLU A 46 -18.02 -13.58 2.19
C GLU A 46 -19.10 -12.67 1.57
N TYR A 47 -18.84 -12.18 0.36
CA TYR A 47 -19.81 -11.43 -0.44
C TYR A 47 -20.26 -12.23 -1.66
N THR A 48 -21.49 -12.01 -2.09
CA THR A 48 -22.02 -12.55 -3.35
C THR A 48 -21.35 -11.89 -4.56
N VAL A 49 -21.46 -12.52 -5.73
CA VAL A 49 -20.90 -11.98 -6.98
C VAL A 49 -21.52 -10.62 -7.32
N GLU A 50 -22.83 -10.46 -7.08
CA GLU A 50 -23.54 -9.20 -7.29
C GLU A 50 -23.00 -8.08 -6.40
N GLN A 51 -22.72 -8.37 -5.12
CA GLN A 51 -22.15 -7.41 -4.18
C GLN A 51 -20.72 -7.02 -4.57
N TRP A 52 -19.88 -8.00 -4.94
CA TRP A 52 -18.54 -7.72 -5.45
C TRP A 52 -18.56 -6.82 -6.69
N LYS A 53 -19.49 -7.09 -7.62
CA LYS A 53 -19.66 -6.27 -8.82
C LYS A 53 -20.02 -4.83 -8.47
N GLU A 54 -20.89 -4.61 -7.50
CA GLU A 54 -21.27 -3.27 -7.04
C GLU A 54 -20.09 -2.56 -6.36
N PHE A 55 -19.37 -3.21 -5.45
CA PHE A 55 -18.23 -2.61 -4.77
C PHE A 55 -17.12 -2.19 -5.73
N ILE A 56 -16.74 -3.08 -6.65
CA ILE A 56 -15.71 -2.79 -7.65
C ILE A 56 -16.17 -1.66 -8.57
N PHE A 57 -17.44 -1.67 -9.01
CA PHE A 57 -17.97 -0.60 -9.85
C PHE A 57 -17.92 0.76 -9.14
N ASN A 58 -18.35 0.81 -7.88
CA ASN A 58 -18.31 2.03 -7.08
C ASN A 58 -16.87 2.53 -6.88
N GLU A 59 -15.92 1.64 -6.62
CA GLU A 59 -14.50 1.99 -6.49
C GLU A 59 -13.93 2.60 -7.77
N VAL A 60 -14.26 2.02 -8.94
CA VAL A 60 -13.84 2.56 -10.24
C VAL A 60 -14.41 3.96 -10.47
N ILE A 61 -15.68 4.18 -10.14
CA ILE A 61 -16.31 5.52 -10.27
C ILE A 61 -15.65 6.54 -9.34
N GLN A 62 -15.38 6.18 -8.08
CA GLN A 62 -14.70 7.06 -7.14
C GLN A 62 -13.29 7.39 -7.62
N TYR A 63 -12.54 6.40 -8.11
CA TYR A 63 -11.20 6.63 -8.66
C TYR A 63 -11.23 7.62 -9.82
N GLU A 64 -12.12 7.45 -10.79
CA GLU A 64 -12.28 8.38 -11.92
C GLU A 64 -12.62 9.80 -11.45
N LEU A 65 -13.52 9.93 -10.47
CA LEU A 65 -13.86 11.24 -9.88
C LEU A 65 -12.66 11.88 -9.17
N ASP A 66 -11.90 11.11 -8.41
CA ASP A 66 -10.70 11.59 -7.74
C ASP A 66 -9.62 12.01 -8.73
N GLN A 67 -9.46 11.28 -9.83
CA GLN A 67 -8.56 11.69 -10.92
C GLN A 67 -9.02 13.03 -11.52
N ILE A 68 -10.31 13.15 -11.88
CA ILE A 68 -10.86 14.40 -12.43
C ILE A 68 -10.67 15.57 -11.45
N ASN A 69 -10.92 15.35 -10.16
CA ASN A 69 -10.74 16.36 -9.12
C ASN A 69 -9.27 16.76 -8.93
N LYS A 70 -8.33 15.82 -9.02
CA LYS A 70 -6.89 16.12 -9.02
C LYS A 70 -6.49 16.98 -10.22
N TYR A 71 -6.95 16.64 -11.42
CA TYR A 71 -6.65 17.42 -12.62
C TYR A 71 -7.38 18.79 -12.66
N SER A 72 -8.55 18.90 -12.03
CA SER A 72 -9.31 20.15 -11.95
C SER A 72 -8.78 21.12 -10.87
N ASN A 73 -8.15 20.62 -9.81
CA ASN A 73 -7.58 21.43 -8.73
C ASN A 73 -6.11 21.81 -8.94
N GLY A 74 -5.46 21.31 -9.99
CA GLY A 74 -4.27 21.90 -10.59
C GLY A 74 -2.98 21.78 -9.78
N ASP A 75 -2.16 20.78 -10.12
CA ASP A 75 -0.70 20.94 -10.03
C ASP A 75 -0.24 21.69 -11.29
N LYS A 76 -0.04 23.02 -11.15
CA LYS A 76 0.83 23.83 -12.00
C LYS A 76 2.06 24.23 -11.19
#